data_AF-A0A7J5EDN0-F1
#
_entry.id   AF-A0A7J5EDN0-F1
#
_cell.length_a   1.000
_cell.length_b   1.000
_cell.length_c   1.000
_cell.angle_alpha   90.00
_cell.angle_beta   90.00
_cell.angle_gamma   90.00
#
_symmetry.space_group_name_H-M   'P 1'
#
loop_
_entity.id
_entity.type
_entity.pdbx_description
1 polymer ?
#
loop_
_entity_poly.entity_id
_entity_poly.type
_entity_poly.pdbx_seq_one_letter_code
_entity_poly.pdbx_strand_id
1 'polypeptide(L)'
;MKKESMEEKYIPPEILEWKILSSLKSKGEIKEMAKTNFAKTISLSFAVILLIAASFIIGKRSAIVPNAESKNLYAMFLYNNNVSGEDEEQKINEYHEWLVNLKAQGKTAKGDKLEDNGMFVNKTEDQIAINNVEFNNSEFISGYFIIEAADYDEMLAIAKECPHVKYGGKVQIRKIFDLSAVLKN
;
A
#
# COMPACT_ATOMS: atom_id res chain seq x y z
N MET A 1 -44.35 43.54 43.14
CA MET A 1 -42.89 43.29 43.04
C MET A 1 -42.57 42.02 43.81
N LYS A 2 -41.64 41.23 43.26
CA LYS A 2 -41.48 39.76 43.37
C LYS A 2 -41.03 39.27 44.76
N LYS A 3 -41.53 38.09 45.14
CA LYS A 3 -41.08 37.29 46.30
C LYS A 3 -39.77 36.57 45.97
N GLU A 4 -38.80 36.61 46.88
CA GLU A 4 -37.68 35.67 46.97
C GLU A 4 -37.97 34.66 48.08
N SER A 5 -37.81 33.37 47.79
CA SER A 5 -37.78 32.30 48.78
C SER A 5 -36.67 31.33 48.42
N MET A 6 -35.69 31.22 49.31
CA MET A 6 -34.47 30.42 49.21
C MET A 6 -34.79 28.91 49.33
N GLU A 7 -34.31 28.09 48.39
CA GLU A 7 -34.21 26.63 48.55
C GLU A 7 -32.86 26.29 49.20
N GLU A 8 -32.87 26.17 50.53
CA GLU A 8 -31.75 25.62 51.28
C GLU A 8 -31.81 24.07 51.20
N LYS A 9 -30.77 23.47 50.62
CA LYS A 9 -30.71 22.03 50.33
C LYS A 9 -30.51 21.25 51.64
N TYR A 10 -31.61 20.72 52.19
CA TYR A 10 -31.60 19.93 53.42
C TYR A 10 -30.78 18.64 53.26
N ILE A 11 -29.63 18.56 53.92
CA ILE A 11 -28.83 17.35 54.06
C ILE A 11 -29.22 16.72 55.40
N PRO A 12 -29.83 15.53 55.42
CA PRO A 12 -30.24 14.89 56.67
C PRO A 12 -29.02 14.59 57.56
N PRO A 13 -29.12 14.79 58.88
CA PRO A 13 -28.10 14.34 59.82
C PRO A 13 -27.70 12.87 59.61
N GLU A 14 -26.41 12.53 59.78
CA GLU A 14 -25.81 11.19 59.58
C GLU A 14 -26.55 10.08 60.37
N ILE A 15 -27.20 10.45 61.48
CA ILE A 15 -28.03 9.58 62.31
C ILE A 15 -29.32 9.12 61.59
N LEU A 16 -29.82 9.88 60.61
CA LEU A 16 -31.01 9.51 59.86
C LEU A 16 -30.70 8.48 58.78
N GLU A 17 -29.48 8.48 58.23
CA GLU A 17 -29.08 7.52 57.19
C GLU A 17 -29.12 6.08 57.71
N TRP A 18 -28.56 5.80 58.89
CA TRP A 18 -28.55 4.44 59.44
C TRP A 18 -29.95 3.93 59.77
N LYS A 19 -30.86 4.82 60.17
CA LYS A 19 -32.25 4.47 60.49
C LYS A 19 -33.05 4.17 59.21
N ILE A 20 -32.76 4.88 58.13
CA ILE A 20 -33.34 4.61 56.81
C ILE A 20 -32.79 3.28 56.25
N LEU A 21 -31.48 3.05 56.30
CA LEU A 21 -30.84 1.83 55.81
C LEU A 21 -31.32 0.58 56.57
N SER A 22 -31.46 0.68 57.89
CA SER A 22 -31.99 -0.43 58.72
C SER A 22 -33.46 -0.71 58.44
N SER A 23 -34.28 0.33 58.22
CA SER A 23 -35.68 0.19 57.81
C SER A 23 -35.80 -0.50 56.44
N LEU A 24 -35.01 -0.07 55.46
CA LEU A 24 -35.00 -0.66 54.11
C LEU A 24 -34.50 -2.11 54.11
N LYS A 25 -33.50 -2.45 54.94
CA LYS A 25 -33.03 -3.84 55.12
C LYS A 25 -34.10 -4.72 55.79
N SER A 26 -34.80 -4.21 56.81
CA SER A 26 -35.87 -4.94 57.51
C SER A 26 -37.11 -5.19 56.65
N LYS A 27 -37.37 -4.31 55.68
CA LYS A 27 -38.48 -4.41 54.73
C LYS A 27 -38.16 -5.29 53.51
N GLY A 28 -36.94 -5.83 53.43
CA GLY A 28 -36.51 -6.67 52.31
C GLY A 28 -36.30 -5.91 50.99
N GLU A 29 -36.29 -4.57 51.01
CA GLU A 29 -36.10 -3.74 49.81
C GLU A 29 -34.63 -3.63 49.40
N ILE A 30 -33.70 -4.05 50.26
CA ILE A 30 -32.28 -4.17 49.95
C ILE A 30 -31.91 -5.65 49.95
N LYS A 31 -31.69 -6.20 48.75
CA LYS A 31 -31.22 -7.58 48.58
C LYS A 31 -29.71 -7.61 48.77
N GLU A 32 -29.25 -8.24 49.85
CA GLU A 32 -27.84 -8.53 50.06
C GLU A 32 -27.36 -9.42 48.90
N MET A 33 -26.38 -8.94 48.13
CA MET A 33 -25.90 -9.62 46.94
C MET A 33 -25.18 -10.90 47.39
N ALA A 34 -25.87 -12.03 47.30
CA ALA A 34 -25.34 -13.33 47.68
C ALA A 34 -24.01 -13.58 46.94
N LYS A 35 -22.94 -13.87 47.69
CA LYS A 35 -21.67 -14.40 47.18
C LYS A 35 -21.92 -15.79 46.60
N THR A 36 -22.56 -15.87 45.45
CA THR A 36 -22.53 -17.05 44.59
C THR A 36 -21.19 -17.08 43.86
N ASN A 37 -20.71 -18.27 43.53
CA ASN A 37 -19.36 -18.60 43.06
C ASN A 37 -18.96 -17.92 41.73
N PHE A 38 -18.83 -16.60 41.74
CA PHE A 38 -18.51 -15.74 40.60
C PHE A 38 -17.06 -15.93 40.11
N ALA A 39 -16.21 -16.56 40.92
CA ALA A 39 -14.81 -16.81 40.58
C ALA A 39 -14.61 -17.78 39.40
N LYS A 40 -15.58 -18.66 39.07
CA LYS A 40 -15.44 -19.58 37.92
C LYS A 40 -15.95 -18.99 36.60
N THR A 41 -16.90 -18.06 36.63
CA THR A 41 -17.48 -17.46 35.41
C THR A 41 -16.74 -16.22 34.91
N ILE A 42 -15.94 -15.53 35.75
CA ILE A 42 -15.08 -14.43 35.29
C ILE A 42 -13.90 -14.91 34.42
N SER A 43 -13.44 -16.16 34.61
CA SER A 43 -12.26 -16.67 33.91
C SER A 43 -12.45 -16.79 32.39
N LEU A 44 -13.68 -16.99 31.91
CA LEU A 44 -13.95 -17.13 30.48
C LEU A 44 -14.11 -15.76 29.78
N SER A 45 -14.73 -14.78 30.44
CA SER A 45 -14.88 -13.43 29.90
C SER A 45 -13.56 -12.66 29.84
N PHE A 46 -12.63 -12.90 30.77
CA PHE A 46 -11.32 -12.24 30.73
C PHE A 46 -10.48 -12.70 29.54
N ALA A 47 -10.62 -13.96 29.10
CA ALA A 47 -9.95 -14.46 27.90
C ALA A 47 -10.50 -13.81 26.61
N VAL A 48 -11.81 -13.60 26.52
CA VAL A 48 -12.43 -12.89 25.38
C VAL A 48 -12.04 -11.41 25.37
N ILE A 49 -12.03 -10.75 26.54
CA ILE A 49 -11.58 -9.37 26.67
C ILE A 49 -10.07 -9.26 26.36
N LEU A 50 -9.25 -10.22 26.76
CA LEU A 50 -7.83 -10.28 26.40
C LEU A 50 -7.63 -10.55 24.90
N LEU A 51 -8.45 -11.38 24.25
CA LEU A 51 -8.39 -11.58 22.80
C LEU A 51 -8.80 -10.31 22.04
N ILE A 52 -9.82 -9.59 22.51
CA ILE A 52 -10.25 -8.32 21.93
C ILE A 52 -9.20 -7.23 22.19
N ALA A 53 -8.65 -7.14 23.40
CA ALA A 53 -7.59 -6.19 23.75
C ALA A 53 -6.28 -6.49 23.03
N ALA A 54 -5.91 -7.77 22.87
CA ALA A 54 -4.78 -8.19 22.04
C ALA A 54 -5.03 -7.85 20.57
N SER A 55 -6.25 -8.04 20.05
CA SER A 55 -6.62 -7.61 18.70
C SER A 55 -6.56 -6.08 18.55
N PHE A 56 -6.92 -5.33 19.60
CA PHE A 56 -6.83 -3.88 19.61
C PHE A 56 -5.38 -3.37 19.70
N ILE A 57 -4.50 -4.10 20.41
CA ILE A 57 -3.06 -3.81 20.48
C ILE A 57 -2.36 -4.21 19.16
N ILE A 58 -2.78 -5.32 18.53
CA ILE A 58 -2.34 -5.71 17.19
C ILE A 58 -2.84 -4.72 16.14
N GLY A 59 -4.04 -4.15 16.30
CA GLY A 59 -4.56 -3.08 15.44
C GLY A 59 -4.01 -1.67 15.74
N LYS A 60 -3.43 -1.44 16.93
CA LYS A 60 -2.72 -0.20 17.30
C LYS A 60 -1.22 -0.25 17.04
N ARG A 61 -0.63 -1.43 16.85
CA ARG A 61 0.58 -1.51 16.02
C ARG A 61 0.10 -1.03 14.68
N SER A 62 0.46 0.20 14.34
CA SER A 62 0.22 0.77 13.03
C SER A 62 0.30 -0.36 12.05
N ALA A 63 -0.80 -0.62 11.32
CA ALA A 63 -0.61 -1.18 10.01
C ALA A 63 0.62 -0.44 9.47
N ILE A 64 1.58 -1.19 8.97
CA ILE A 64 2.37 -0.64 7.88
C ILE A 64 1.29 -0.27 6.87
N VAL A 65 0.75 0.94 7.00
CA VAL A 65 0.09 1.65 5.93
C VAL A 65 1.29 1.75 5.01
N PRO A 66 1.38 0.94 3.94
CA PRO A 66 2.37 1.21 2.93
C PRO A 66 2.07 2.67 2.59
N ASN A 67 3.04 3.53 2.89
CA ASN A 67 2.99 4.95 2.63
C ASN A 67 2.13 5.19 1.39
N ALA A 68 1.05 5.95 1.54
CA ALA A 68 0.07 6.20 0.48
C ALA A 68 0.79 6.24 -0.88
N GLU A 69 0.53 5.18 -1.65
CA GLU A 69 1.29 4.62 -2.77
C GLU A 69 2.10 5.65 -3.57
N SER A 70 3.37 5.87 -3.22
CA SER A 70 4.35 6.32 -4.20
C SER A 70 4.69 5.11 -5.08
N LYS A 71 3.90 4.91 -6.12
CA LYS A 71 4.12 3.87 -7.13
C LYS A 71 5.45 4.18 -7.83
N ASN A 72 6.52 3.47 -7.45
CA ASN A 72 7.80 3.66 -8.11
C ASN A 72 7.70 3.09 -9.52
N LEU A 73 7.80 3.97 -10.51
CA LEU A 73 7.82 3.59 -11.91
C LEU A 73 9.27 3.36 -12.36
N TYR A 74 9.47 2.35 -13.18
CA TYR A 74 10.75 2.02 -13.78
C TYR A 74 10.57 1.95 -15.30
N ALA A 75 11.50 2.56 -16.02
CA ALA A 75 11.67 2.37 -17.44
C ALA A 75 12.65 1.21 -17.68
N MET A 76 12.22 0.21 -18.44
CA MET A 76 13.02 -0.91 -18.89
C MET A 76 13.20 -0.81 -20.41
N PHE A 77 14.42 -0.52 -20.87
CA PHE A 77 14.76 -0.39 -22.28
C PHE A 77 15.29 -1.71 -22.82
N LEU A 78 14.76 -2.15 -23.96
CA LEU A 78 15.13 -3.38 -24.64
C LEU A 78 16.15 -3.02 -25.71
N TYR A 79 17.35 -3.59 -25.63
CA TYR A 79 18.36 -3.44 -26.68
C TYR A 79 18.14 -4.48 -27.76
N ASN A 80 18.19 -4.07 -29.02
CA ASN A 80 18.15 -4.98 -30.15
C ASN A 80 19.23 -6.06 -29.99
N ASN A 81 18.84 -7.32 -30.17
CA ASN A 81 19.75 -8.40 -30.44
C ASN A 81 19.50 -8.81 -31.90
N ASN A 82 20.54 -8.83 -32.73
CA ASN A 82 20.47 -9.15 -34.17
C ASN A 82 20.05 -10.62 -34.47
N VAL A 83 19.35 -11.28 -33.54
CA VAL A 83 18.90 -12.66 -33.60
C VAL A 83 17.51 -12.69 -34.22
N SER A 84 17.44 -12.58 -35.55
CA SER A 84 16.26 -13.01 -36.30
C SER A 84 16.17 -14.53 -36.22
N GLY A 85 15.03 -15.06 -35.77
CA GLY A 85 14.79 -16.50 -35.69
C GLY A 85 13.39 -16.83 -36.18
N GLU A 86 13.17 -18.09 -36.55
CA GLU A 86 11.93 -18.61 -37.18
C GLU A 86 10.69 -18.50 -36.28
N ASP A 87 10.84 -18.23 -34.97
CA ASP A 87 9.76 -18.27 -33.97
C ASP A 87 9.22 -16.89 -33.53
N GLU A 88 9.05 -15.93 -34.45
CA GLU A 88 8.55 -14.58 -34.10
C GLU A 88 7.15 -14.61 -33.45
N GLU A 89 6.24 -15.47 -33.93
CA GLU A 89 4.91 -15.63 -33.35
C GLU A 89 4.95 -16.15 -31.91
N GLN A 90 5.82 -17.14 -31.63
CA GLN A 90 5.99 -17.66 -30.27
C GLN A 90 6.55 -16.58 -29.34
N LYS A 91 7.53 -15.80 -29.81
CA LYS A 91 8.07 -14.66 -29.04
C LYS A 91 6.98 -13.67 -28.67
N ILE A 92 6.13 -13.29 -29.63
CA ILE A 92 5.00 -12.38 -29.41
C ILE A 92 4.04 -12.94 -28.35
N ASN A 93 3.70 -14.23 -28.43
CA ASN A 93 2.84 -14.87 -27.44
C ASN A 93 3.46 -14.88 -26.04
N GLU A 94 4.75 -15.19 -25.91
CA GLU A 94 5.44 -15.15 -24.60
C GLU A 94 5.48 -13.75 -24.00
N TYR A 95 5.63 -12.70 -24.82
CA TYR A 95 5.50 -11.31 -24.37
C TYR A 95 4.10 -11.00 -23.85
N HIS A 96 3.08 -11.43 -24.59
CA HIS A 96 1.70 -11.24 -24.18
C HIS A 96 1.40 -11.95 -22.85
N GLU A 97 1.80 -13.22 -22.72
CA GLU A 97 1.62 -14.00 -21.48
C GLU A 97 2.35 -13.37 -20.29
N TRP A 98 3.58 -12.90 -20.49
CA TRP A 98 4.34 -12.19 -19.46
C TRP A 98 3.63 -10.92 -18.99
N LEU A 99 3.10 -10.11 -19.92
CA LEU A 99 2.30 -8.91 -19.58
C LEU A 99 0.99 -9.26 -18.85
N VAL A 100 0.30 -10.32 -19.27
CA VAL A 100 -0.91 -10.81 -18.60
C VAL A 100 -0.60 -11.25 -17.18
N ASN A 101 0.50 -11.96 -16.95
CA ASN A 101 0.93 -12.42 -15.64
C ASN A 101 1.25 -11.24 -14.71
N LEU A 102 1.96 -10.22 -15.21
CA LEU A 102 2.21 -8.99 -14.44
C LEU A 102 0.91 -8.30 -14.04
N LYS A 103 -0.04 -8.18 -14.97
CA LYS A 103 -1.34 -7.60 -14.69
C LYS A 103 -2.12 -8.42 -13.65
N ALA A 104 -2.08 -9.75 -13.71
CA ALA A 104 -2.72 -10.63 -12.74
C ALA A 104 -2.12 -10.49 -11.32
N GLN A 105 -0.85 -10.12 -11.21
CA GLN A 105 -0.17 -9.78 -9.95
C GLN A 105 -0.49 -8.36 -9.46
N GLY A 106 -1.39 -7.64 -10.12
CA GLY A 106 -1.76 -6.26 -9.79
C GLY A 106 -0.71 -5.23 -10.20
N LYS A 107 0.28 -5.61 -11.03
CA LYS A 107 1.31 -4.69 -11.52
C LYS A 107 0.84 -3.95 -12.77
N THR A 108 1.12 -2.65 -12.80
CA THR A 108 0.90 -1.85 -14.00
C THR A 108 2.14 -1.97 -14.90
N ALA A 109 1.97 -2.45 -16.12
CA ALA A 109 3.00 -2.45 -17.15
C ALA A 109 2.43 -1.90 -18.46
N LYS A 110 3.20 -1.04 -19.13
CA LYS A 110 2.92 -0.53 -20.48
C LYS A 110 4.20 -0.55 -21.29
N GLY A 111 4.14 -0.82 -22.57
CA GLY A 111 5.34 -0.79 -23.41
C GLY A 111 5.04 -1.11 -24.85
N ASP A 112 5.98 -0.73 -25.71
CA ASP A 112 5.84 -0.83 -27.16
C ASP A 112 7.19 -1.18 -27.79
N LYS A 113 7.11 -1.83 -28.96
CA LYS A 113 8.25 -1.95 -29.88
C LYS A 113 8.48 -0.59 -30.55
N LEU A 114 9.74 -0.21 -30.70
CA LEU A 114 10.13 0.98 -31.46
C LEU A 114 10.44 0.58 -32.90
N GLU A 115 10.18 1.48 -33.83
CA GLU A 115 10.62 1.30 -35.22
C GLU A 115 12.15 1.40 -35.31
N ASP A 116 12.72 0.72 -36.31
CA ASP A 116 14.16 0.78 -36.62
C ASP A 116 14.56 2.09 -37.33
N ASN A 117 13.68 3.09 -37.36
CA ASN A 117 13.94 4.42 -37.89
C ASN A 117 13.84 5.46 -36.76
N GLY A 118 14.41 6.64 -36.97
CA GLY A 118 14.31 7.71 -35.99
C GLY A 118 15.10 8.95 -36.36
N MET A 119 14.91 10.01 -35.59
CA MET A 119 15.60 11.28 -35.75
C MET A 119 16.28 11.69 -34.45
N PHE A 120 17.55 12.06 -34.52
CA PHE A 120 18.21 12.84 -33.49
C PHE A 120 17.94 14.32 -33.72
N VAL A 121 17.63 15.03 -32.63
CA VAL A 121 17.55 16.48 -32.60
C VAL A 121 18.52 16.97 -31.54
N ASN A 122 19.56 17.69 -31.95
CA ASN A 122 20.61 18.17 -31.05
C ASN A 122 21.01 19.61 -31.37
N LYS A 123 21.41 20.36 -30.34
CA LYS A 123 21.99 21.69 -30.53
C LYS A 123 23.48 21.57 -30.84
N THR A 124 23.90 22.17 -31.94
CA THR A 124 25.29 22.52 -32.24
C THR A 124 25.51 24.01 -31.90
N GLU A 125 26.76 24.50 -31.93
CA GLU A 125 27.13 25.83 -31.40
C GLU A 125 26.10 26.93 -31.69
N ASP A 126 25.68 27.06 -32.97
CA ASP A 126 24.76 28.13 -33.39
C ASP A 126 23.40 27.64 -33.93
N GLN A 127 23.17 26.33 -34.05
CA GLN A 127 21.96 25.81 -34.71
C GLN A 127 21.44 24.48 -34.15
N ILE A 128 20.13 24.28 -34.29
CA ILE A 128 19.50 22.96 -34.09
C ILE A 128 19.82 22.10 -35.32
N ALA A 129 20.50 20.98 -35.10
CA ALA A 129 20.74 19.96 -36.10
C ALA A 129 19.70 18.83 -35.95
N ILE A 130 19.24 18.31 -37.08
CA ILE A 130 18.33 17.16 -37.16
C ILE A 130 18.99 16.12 -38.06
N ASN A 131 19.25 14.94 -37.54
CA ASN A 131 19.95 13.87 -38.24
C ASN A 131 19.18 12.55 -38.11
N ASN A 132 19.21 11.70 -39.13
CA ASN A 132 18.67 10.35 -39.01
C ASN A 132 19.46 9.56 -37.97
N VAL A 133 18.78 8.64 -37.29
CA VAL A 133 19.47 7.65 -36.46
C VAL A 133 20.11 6.63 -37.40
N GLU A 134 21.44 6.60 -37.42
CA GLU A 134 22.20 5.57 -38.14
C GLU A 134 22.50 4.40 -37.20
N PHE A 135 21.79 3.28 -37.39
CA PHE A 135 21.96 2.05 -36.63
C PHE A 135 23.15 1.23 -37.15
N ASN A 136 24.34 1.84 -37.14
CA ASN A 136 25.55 1.22 -37.70
C ASN A 136 26.17 0.18 -36.75
N ASN A 137 25.85 0.27 -35.45
CA ASN A 137 26.38 -0.59 -34.39
C ASN A 137 25.22 -1.25 -33.65
N SER A 138 25.33 -2.56 -33.41
CA SER A 138 24.30 -3.50 -32.95
C SER A 138 23.70 -3.27 -31.55
N GLU A 139 23.76 -2.06 -30.99
CA GLU A 139 23.27 -1.76 -29.65
C GLU A 139 22.37 -0.52 -29.64
N PHE A 140 21.17 -0.66 -30.19
CA PHE A 140 20.13 0.37 -30.10
C PHE A 140 18.90 -0.12 -29.34
N ILE A 141 18.08 0.81 -28.86
CA ILE A 141 16.86 0.49 -28.14
C ILE A 141 15.78 0.09 -29.15
N SER A 142 15.33 -1.16 -29.10
CA SER A 142 14.28 -1.71 -29.96
C SER A 142 12.89 -1.66 -29.33
N GLY A 143 12.79 -1.30 -28.05
CA GLY A 143 11.53 -1.30 -27.31
C GLY A 143 11.70 -0.80 -25.89
N TYR A 144 10.58 -0.58 -25.21
CA TYR A 144 10.59 -0.19 -23.80
C TYR A 144 9.37 -0.71 -23.05
N PHE A 145 9.49 -0.82 -21.73
CA PHE A 145 8.36 -0.95 -20.80
C PHE A 145 8.47 0.07 -19.67
N ILE A 146 7.33 0.59 -19.23
CA ILE A 146 7.15 1.33 -17.99
C ILE A 146 6.40 0.42 -17.02
N ILE A 147 7.07 0.04 -15.94
CA ILE A 147 6.57 -0.96 -14.99
C ILE A 147 6.57 -0.37 -13.58
N GLU A 148 5.51 -0.63 -12.85
CA GLU A 148 5.40 -0.35 -11.43
C GLU A 148 6.04 -1.48 -10.60
N ALA A 149 6.96 -1.12 -9.71
CA ALA A 149 7.59 -2.05 -8.77
C ALA A 149 7.90 -1.32 -7.45
N ALA A 150 8.01 -2.05 -6.34
CA ALA A 150 8.31 -1.48 -5.03
C ALA A 150 9.73 -0.90 -4.98
N ASP A 151 10.70 -1.65 -5.52
CA ASP A 151 12.13 -1.36 -5.49
C ASP A 151 12.84 -1.98 -6.70
N TYR A 152 14.16 -1.83 -6.75
CA TYR A 152 14.97 -2.44 -7.81
C TYR A 152 15.01 -3.97 -7.72
N ASP A 153 14.89 -4.57 -6.54
CA ASP A 153 14.95 -6.03 -6.40
C ASP A 153 13.72 -6.68 -7.04
N GLU A 154 12.53 -6.12 -6.79
CA GLU A 154 11.31 -6.55 -7.46
C GLU A 154 11.38 -6.29 -8.97
N MET A 155 11.84 -5.11 -9.39
CA MET A 155 11.98 -4.81 -10.82
C MET A 155 12.98 -5.74 -11.53
N LEU A 156 14.07 -6.13 -10.86
CA LEU A 156 15.04 -7.10 -11.36
C LEU A 156 14.45 -8.51 -11.45
N ALA A 157 13.59 -8.91 -10.52
CA ALA A 157 12.87 -10.17 -10.60
C ALA A 157 11.95 -10.19 -11.85
N ILE A 158 11.18 -9.11 -12.05
CA ILE A 158 10.33 -8.94 -13.24
C ILE A 158 11.16 -8.99 -14.53
N ALA A 159 12.30 -8.29 -14.57
CA ALA A 159 13.14 -8.23 -15.76
C ALA A 159 13.80 -9.57 -16.11
N LYS A 160 14.14 -10.41 -15.11
CA LYS A 160 14.69 -11.76 -15.35
C LYS A 160 13.70 -12.70 -16.03
N GLU A 161 12.40 -12.48 -15.84
CA GLU A 161 11.33 -13.25 -16.48
C GLU A 161 10.93 -12.69 -17.84
N CYS A 162 11.46 -11.52 -18.24
CA CYS A 162 11.12 -10.90 -19.51
C CYS A 162 11.59 -11.77 -20.68
N PRO A 163 10.71 -12.07 -21.67
CA PRO A 163 11.09 -12.85 -22.85
C PRO A 163 12.31 -12.29 -23.58
N HIS A 164 12.50 -10.96 -23.60
CA HIS A 164 13.68 -10.33 -24.19
C HIS A 164 14.99 -10.92 -23.67
N VAL A 165 15.09 -11.10 -22.36
CA VAL A 165 16.26 -11.64 -21.69
C VAL A 165 16.42 -13.14 -21.97
N LYS A 166 15.30 -13.89 -21.99
CA LYS A 166 15.28 -15.32 -22.33
C LYS A 166 15.87 -15.59 -23.73
N TYR A 167 15.63 -14.71 -24.70
CA TYR A 167 16.18 -14.82 -26.06
C TYR A 167 17.58 -14.21 -26.21
N GLY A 168 18.33 -14.03 -25.12
CA GLY A 168 19.69 -13.48 -25.14
C GLY A 168 19.76 -11.98 -25.42
N GLY A 169 18.63 -11.27 -25.30
CA GLY A 169 18.57 -9.82 -25.38
C GLY A 169 19.07 -9.14 -24.10
N LYS A 170 19.47 -7.87 -24.24
CA LYS A 170 19.93 -7.03 -23.12
C LYS A 170 18.82 -6.05 -22.74
N VAL A 171 18.58 -5.86 -21.44
CA VAL A 171 17.66 -4.84 -20.93
C VAL A 171 18.40 -3.87 -20.01
N GLN A 172 18.03 -2.59 -20.05
CA GLN A 172 18.49 -1.57 -19.10
C GLN A 172 17.31 -1.10 -18.26
N ILE A 173 17.45 -1.07 -16.94
CA ILE A 173 16.41 -0.66 -16.01
C ILE A 173 16.80 0.68 -15.38
N ARG A 174 15.87 1.64 -15.34
CA ARG A 174 16.05 2.95 -14.70
C ARG A 174 14.79 3.34 -13.95
N LYS A 175 14.92 3.72 -12.68
CA LYS A 175 13.83 4.34 -11.94
C LYS A 175 13.45 5.69 -12.56
N ILE A 176 12.16 5.90 -12.78
CA ILE A 176 11.61 7.16 -13.28
C ILE A 176 11.52 8.13 -12.11
N PHE A 177 12.04 9.33 -12.33
CA PHE A 177 11.92 10.43 -11.38
C PHE A 177 10.69 11.26 -11.73
N ASP A 178 9.78 11.44 -10.77
CA ASP A 178 8.58 12.25 -10.96
C ASP A 178 8.91 13.75 -10.92
N LEU A 179 8.94 14.37 -12.10
CA LEU A 179 9.18 15.81 -12.26
C LEU A 179 8.04 16.67 -11.70
N SER A 180 6.82 16.14 -11.60
CA SER A 180 5.68 16.90 -11.08
C SER A 180 5.83 17.24 -9.59
N ALA A 181 6.64 16.49 -8.86
CA ALA A 181 6.99 16.78 -7.47
C ALA A 181 7.92 18.01 -7.36
N VAL A 182 8.73 18.29 -8.37
CA VAL A 182 9.71 19.39 -8.38
C VAL A 182 9.10 20.69 -8.92
N LEU A 183 8.24 20.61 -9.92
CA LEU A 183 7.68 21.79 -10.61
C LEU A 183 6.50 22.44 -9.88
N LYS A 184 6.15 22.00 -8.67
CA LYS A 184 5.07 22.57 -7.84
C LYS A 184 5.48 23.79 -7.00
N ASN A 185 6.70 24.32 -7.20
CA ASN A 185 7.22 25.51 -6.53
C ASN A 185 7.39 26.68 -7.49
#